data_AF-T0GQM6-F1
#
_entry.id   AF-T0GQM6-F1
#
_cell.length_a   1.000
_cell.length_b   1.000
_cell.length_c   1.000
_cell.angle_alpha   90.00
_cell.angle_beta   90.00
_cell.angle_gamma   90.00
#
_symmetry.space_group_name_H-M   'P 1'
#
loop_
_entity.id
_entity.type
_entity.pdbx_description
1 polymer ?
#
loop_
_entity_poly.entity_id
_entity_poly.type
_entity_poly.pdbx_seq_one_letter_code
_entity_poly.pdbx_strand_id
1 'polypeptide(L)' 'MIENDFQEEAKRATFLLKGKIVTKCIRNKSNEIIIIFSDGTRIFIDSKSNLELSIT' A
#
# COMPACT_ATOMS: atom_id res chain seq x y z
N MET A 1 -9.85 -3.93 22.79
CA MET A 1 -9.06 -3.51 21.62
C MET A 1 -9.86 -2.45 20.93
N ILE A 2 -9.39 -1.20 20.94
CA ILE A 2 -10.06 -0.14 20.20
C ILE A 2 -9.82 -0.47 18.74
N GLU A 3 -10.87 -0.90 18.06
CA GLU A 3 -10.94 -0.89 16.61
C GLU A 3 -10.84 0.59 16.23
N ASN A 4 -9.60 1.08 16.06
CA ASN A 4 -9.40 2.42 15.54
C ASN A 4 -9.99 2.38 14.14
N ASP A 5 -11.12 3.05 13.96
CA ASP A 5 -11.83 3.14 12.70
C ASP A 5 -10.94 3.85 11.69
N PHE A 6 -10.11 3.10 10.96
CA PHE A 6 -9.10 3.60 10.02
C PHE A 6 -9.72 4.27 8.76
N GLN A 7 -10.98 4.71 8.84
CA GLN A 7 -11.72 5.31 7.73
C GLN A 7 -11.15 6.67 7.36
N GLU A 8 -10.74 7.48 8.34
CA GLU A 8 -10.13 8.78 8.07
C GLU A 8 -8.72 8.63 7.49
N GLU A 9 -7.93 7.69 8.00
CA GLU A 9 -6.65 7.30 7.40
C GLU A 9 -6.84 6.78 5.97
N ALA A 10 -7.86 5.97 5.71
CA ALA A 10 -8.18 5.46 4.38
C ALA A 10 -8.58 6.59 3.41
N LYS A 11 -9.41 7.54 3.84
CA LYS A 11 -9.78 8.73 3.05
C LYS A 11 -8.54 9.55 2.72
N ARG A 12 -7.69 9.81 3.71
CA ARG A 12 -6.45 10.57 3.52
C ARG A 12 -5.48 9.85 2.57
N ALA A 13 -5.29 8.55 2.74
CA ALA A 13 -4.46 7.74 1.86
C ALA A 13 -4.97 7.77 0.42
N THR A 14 -6.29 7.65 0.22
CA THR A 14 -6.94 7.73 -1.09
C THR A 14 -6.68 9.08 -1.75
N PHE A 15 -6.84 10.18 -1.02
CA PHE A 15 -6.54 11.52 -1.52
C PHE A 15 -5.06 11.66 -1.92
N LEU A 16 -4.14 11.21 -1.07
CA LEU A 16 -2.70 11.29 -1.34
C LEU A 16 -2.26 10.40 -2.50
N LEU A 17 -2.94 9.28 -2.75
CA LEU A 17 -2.64 8.35 -3.85
C LEU A 17 -3.22 8.80 -5.19
N LYS A 18 -4.12 9.78 -5.20
CA LYS A 18 -4.81 10.23 -6.41
C LYS A 18 -3.80 10.68 -7.48
N GLY A 19 -3.89 10.08 -8.66
CA GLY A 19 -3.08 10.43 -9.82
C GLY A 19 -1.63 9.91 -9.78
N LYS A 20 -1.23 9.16 -8.74
CA LYS A 20 0.09 8.52 -8.74
C LYS A 20 0.13 7.38 -9.77
N ILE A 21 1.26 7.25 -10.44
CA ILE A 21 1.50 6.22 -11.46
C ILE A 21 2.46 5.20 -10.89
N VAL A 22 2.06 3.92 -10.82
CA VAL A 22 2.91 2.83 -10.37
C VAL A 22 3.98 2.53 -11.43
N THR A 23 5.24 2.44 -11.00
CA THR A 23 6.37 2.09 -11.87
C THR A 23 6.95 0.72 -11.55
N LYS A 24 6.84 0.27 -10.29
CA LYS A 24 7.35 -1.04 -9.88
C LYS A 24 6.58 -1.59 -8.69
N CYS A 25 6.34 -2.90 -8.72
CA CYS A 25 5.95 -3.69 -7.55
C CYS A 25 7.06 -4.71 -7.26
N ILE A 26 7.52 -4.76 -6.02
CA ILE A 26 8.59 -5.67 -5.57
C ILE A 26 8.04 -6.54 -4.46
N ARG A 27 8.33 -7.84 -4.54
CA ARG A 27 8.04 -8.81 -3.49
C ARG A 27 9.33 -9.53 -3.11
N ASN A 28 9.84 -9.23 -1.92
CA ASN A 28 11.03 -9.90 -1.38
C ASN A 28 10.66 -11.19 -0.64
N LYS A 29 9.51 -11.19 0.05
CA LYS A 29 8.93 -12.33 0.77
C LYS A 29 7.42 -12.42 0.54
N SER A 30 6.81 -13.56 0.86
CA SER A 30 5.37 -13.78 0.69
C SER A 30 4.51 -12.81 1.50
N ASN A 31 5.03 -12.24 2.58
CA ASN A 31 4.36 -11.30 3.48
C ASN A 31 4.78 -9.84 3.30
N GLU A 32 5.60 -9.52 2.28
CA GLU A 32 6.14 -8.18 2.03
C GLU A 32 5.82 -7.71 0.61
N ILE A 33 5.39 -6.45 0.46
CA ILE A 33 5.20 -5.79 -0.85
C ILE A 33 5.70 -4.35 -0.79
N ILE A 34 6.42 -3.93 -1.84
CA ILE A 34 6.81 -2.54 -2.06
C ILE A 34 6.20 -2.05 -3.37
N ILE A 35 5.48 -0.93 -3.33
CA ILE A 35 4.97 -0.24 -4.53
C ILE A 35 5.74 1.07 -4.68
N ILE A 36 6.32 1.28 -5.87
CA ILE A 36 7.08 2.48 -6.23
C ILE A 36 6.31 3.27 -7.26
N PHE A 37 6.14 4.57 -7.03
CA PHE A 37 5.45 5.49 -7.93
C PHE A 37 6.45 6.36 -8.71
N SER A 38 6.00 6.94 -9.84
CA SER A 38 6.84 7.74 -10.73
C SER A 38 7.39 9.02 -10.09
N ASP A 39 6.75 9.51 -9.04
CA ASP A 39 7.18 10.69 -8.27
C ASP A 39 8.17 10.36 -7.13
N GLY A 40 8.62 9.10 -7.04
CA GLY A 40 9.53 8.62 -5.99
C GLY A 40 8.83 8.22 -4.69
N THR A 41 7.51 8.37 -4.58
CA THR A 41 6.74 7.86 -3.44
C THR A 41 6.86 6.35 -3.36
N ARG A 42 6.88 5.82 -2.14
CA ARG A 42 6.93 4.38 -1.88
C ARG A 42 5.91 3.99 -0.83
N ILE A 43 5.18 2.91 -1.09
CA ILE A 43 4.36 2.23 -0.08
C ILE A 43 5.09 0.93 0.27
N PHE A 44 5.30 0.71 1.56
CA PHE A 44 5.84 -0.51 2.12
C PHE A 44 4.75 -1.20 2.93
N ILE A 45 4.46 -2.45 2.57
CA ILE A 45 3.45 -3.27 3.23
C ILE A 45 4.17 -4.50 3.76
N ASP A 46 4.06 -4.71 5.06
CA ASP A 46 4.56 -5.87 5.77
C ASP A 46 3.45 -6.40 6.67
N SER A 47 3.25 -7.71 6.66
CA SER A 47 2.21 -8.39 7.43
C SER A 47 2.79 -9.59 8.16
N LYS A 48 2.10 -10.01 9.22
CA LYS A 48 2.37 -11.28 9.90
C LYS A 48 1.89 -12.50 9.08
N SER A 49 1.10 -12.27 8.04
CA SER A 49 0.56 -13.29 7.13
C SER A 49 0.96 -13.02 5.68
N ASN A 50 0.77 -14.02 4.81
CA ASN A 50 1.01 -13.84 3.38
C ASN A 50 0.10 -12.74 2.81
N LEU A 51 0.68 -11.90 1.95
CA LEU A 51 -0.02 -10.78 1.31
C LEU A 51 -0.42 -11.15 -0.11
N GLU A 52 -1.69 -10.94 -0.43
CA GLU A 52 -2.20 -10.90 -1.79
C GLU A 52 -2.25 -9.45 -2.29
N LEU A 53 -1.87 -9.23 -3.56
CA LEU A 53 -2.08 -7.96 -4.25
C LEU A 53 -2.75 -8.26 -5.57
N SER A 54 -4.00 -7.83 -5.70
CA SER A 54 -4.80 -7.92 -6.92
C SER A 54 -5.30 -6.52 -7.27
N ILE A 55 -5.13 -6.13 -8.55
CA ILE A 55 -5.59 -4.86 -9.10
C ILE A 55 -6.38 -5.20 -10.37
N THR A 56 -7.64 -4.81 -10.44
CA THR A 56 -8.57 -5.07 -11.56
C THR A 56 -9.13 -3.78 -12.12
#